data_AF-A0A085N9G5-F1
#
_entry.id   AF-A0A085N9G5-F1
#
_cell.length_a   1.000
_cell.length_b   1.000
_cell.length_c   1.000
_cell.angle_alpha   90.00
_cell.angle_beta   90.00
_cell.angle_gamma   90.00
#
_symmetry.space_group_name_H-M   'P 1'
#
loop_
_entity.id
_entity.type
_entity.pdbx_description
1 polymer ?
#
loop_
_entity_poly.entity_id
_entity_poly.type
_entity_poly.pdbx_seq_one_letter_code
_entity_poly.pdbx_strand_id
1 'polypeptide(L)' 'MKQQRNFVEEFARIIADEKLSPEQVYNADETSLFWRYCPRRTVTTSDEIAPTGVKDAKERVSVRQRSRHTQM' A
#
# COMPACT_ATOMS: atom_id res chain seq x y z
N MET A 1 18.14 13.31 2.24
CA MET A 1 18.86 13.20 3.55
C MET A 1 18.30 14.13 4.63
N LYS A 2 18.15 15.45 4.39
CA LYS A 2 17.63 16.39 5.44
C LYS A 2 16.23 16.05 5.95
N GLN A 3 15.29 15.71 5.06
CA GLN A 3 13.91 15.37 5.44
C GLN A 3 13.82 14.20 6.44
N GLN A 4 14.70 13.21 6.29
CA GLN A 4 14.68 11.97 7.06
C GLN A 4 15.20 12.18 8.49
N ARG A 5 16.18 13.07 8.67
CA ARG A 5 16.68 13.46 10.00
C ARG A 5 15.63 14.23 10.79
N ASN A 6 14.98 15.20 10.14
CA ASN A 6 13.95 16.00 10.79
C ASN A 6 12.75 15.15 11.25
N PHE A 7 12.36 14.14 10.48
CA PHE A 7 11.28 13.22 10.86
C PHE A 7 11.61 12.41 12.11
N VAL A 8 12.84 11.89 12.23
CA VAL A 8 13.26 11.09 13.40
C VAL A 8 13.26 11.94 14.67
N GLU A 9 13.73 13.18 14.58
CA GLU A 9 13.75 14.12 15.72
C GLU A 9 12.34 14.49 16.18
N GLU A 10 11.44 14.79 15.24
CA GLU A 10 10.04 15.12 15.54
C GLU A 10 9.28 13.93 16.15
N PHE A 11 9.48 12.74 15.58
CA PHE A 11 8.86 11.52 16.07
C PHE A 11 9.34 11.16 17.49
N ALA A 12 10.64 11.29 17.76
CA ALA A 12 11.19 11.08 19.09
C ALA A 12 10.64 12.08 20.12
N ARG A 13 10.44 13.35 19.73
CA ARG A 13 9.81 14.37 20.58
C ARG A 13 8.38 13.98 20.95
N ILE A 14 7.57 13.57 19.98
CA ILE A 14 6.16 13.18 20.22
C ILE A 14 6.09 11.97 21.17
N ILE A 15 6.94 10.96 20.98
CA ILE A 15 6.99 9.80 21.88
C ILE A 15 7.32 10.23 23.32
N ALA A 16 8.29 11.13 23.49
CA ALA A 16 8.71 11.62 24.80
C ALA A 16 7.64 12.49 25.48
N ASP A 17 7.02 13.41 24.74
CA ASP A 17 6.00 14.32 25.25
C ASP A 17 4.72 13.58 25.65
N GLU A 18 4.29 12.62 24.84
CA GLU A 18 3.08 11.82 25.07
C GLU A 18 3.32 10.60 25.97
N LYS A 19 4.57 10.33 26.37
CA LYS A 19 5.00 9.17 27.19
C LYS A 19 4.50 7.84 26.63
N LEU A 20 4.55 7.68 25.30
CA LEU A 20 4.07 6.49 24.62
C LEU A 20 5.02 5.32 24.86
N SER A 21 4.47 4.17 25.27
CA SER A 21 5.24 2.93 25.29
C SER A 21 5.42 2.39 23.86
N PRO A 22 6.50 1.62 23.59
CA PRO A 22 6.69 0.97 22.30
C PRO A 22 5.49 0.10 21.88
N GLU A 23 4.73 -0.46 22.83
CA GLU A 23 3.53 -1.26 22.55
C GLU A 23 2.35 -0.41 22.04
N GLN A 24 2.37 0.90 22.27
CA GLN A 24 1.36 1.85 21.82
C GLN A 24 1.67 2.42 20.43
N VAL A 25 2.87 2.20 19.90
CA VAL A 25 3.29 2.65 18.59
C VAL A 25 2.97 1.56 17.55
N TYR A 26 2.05 1.87 16.63
CA TYR A 26 1.64 0.94 15.58
C TYR A 26 2.07 1.44 14.22
N ASN A 27 2.55 0.52 13.38
CA ASN A 27 2.76 0.85 11.99
C ASN A 27 1.40 0.91 11.26
N ALA A 28 1.24 1.92 10.41
CA ALA A 28 0.14 2.02 9.48
C ALA A 28 0.68 1.78 8.07
N ASP A 29 0.94 0.51 7.74
CA ASP A 29 1.31 0.17 6.37
C ASP A 29 0.06 0.07 5.49
N GLU A 30 0.20 0.56 4.27
CA GLU A 30 -0.77 0.35 3.22
C GLU A 30 -0.19 -0.69 2.25
N THR A 31 -0.87 -1.83 2.16
CA THR A 31 -0.54 -2.85 1.17
C THR A 31 -1.61 -2.85 0.09
N SER A 32 -1.19 -2.64 -1.16
CA SER A 32 -2.07 -2.71 -2.34
C SER A 32 -1.88 -4.04 -3.06
N LEU A 33 -2.96 -4.81 -3.22
CA LEU A 33 -2.95 -6.06 -3.97
C LEU A 33 -3.79 -5.95 -5.25
N PHE A 34 -3.21 -6.40 -6.36
CA PHE A 34 -3.97 -6.63 -7.59
C PHE A 34 -4.71 -7.95 -7.46
N TRP A 35 -6.02 -7.89 -7.30
CA TRP A 35 -6.83 -9.09 -7.06
C TRP A 35 -7.56 -9.58 -8.30
N ARG A 36 -7.79 -8.70 -9.29
CA ARG A 36 -8.40 -9.08 -10.57
C ARG A 36 -7.75 -8.33 -11.73
N TYR A 37 -7.27 -9.11 -12.70
CA TYR A 37 -6.80 -8.62 -13.99
C TYR A 37 -7.61 -9.29 -15.08
N CYS A 38 -8.38 -8.50 -15.83
CA CYS A 38 -9.10 -8.96 -17.01
C CYS A 38 -8.36 -8.47 -18.26
N PRO A 39 -7.63 -9.36 -18.97
CA PRO A 39 -6.93 -8.98 -20.19
C PRO A 39 -7.94 -8.59 -21.28
N ARG A 40 -7.62 -7.58 -22.09
CA ARG A 40 -8.43 -7.16 -23.25
C ARG A 40 -8.77 -8.27 -24.26
N ARG A 41 -7.95 -9.32 -24.32
CA ARG A 41 -8.12 -10.43 -25.26
C ARG A 41 -8.58 -11.67 -24.49
N THR A 42 -9.88 -11.90 -24.40
CA THR A 42 -10.38 -13.28 -24.35
C THR A 42 -9.96 -13.92 -25.66
N VAL A 43 -9.26 -15.05 -25.59
CA VAL A 43 -8.89 -15.82 -26.78
C VAL A 43 -10.17 -16.48 -27.29
N THR A 44 -11.04 -15.71 -27.93
CA THR A 44 -12.16 -16.21 -28.71
C THR A 44 -11.60 -16.56 -30.08
N THR A 45 -11.89 -17.77 -30.54
CA THR A 45 -11.51 -18.29 -31.86
C THR A 45 -11.78 -17.30 -32.99
N SER A 46 -10.70 -16.94 -33.70
CA SER A 46 -10.55 -16.22 -34.98
C SER A 46 -11.24 -14.85 -35.20
N ASP A 47 -10.38 -13.86 -35.46
CA ASP A 47 -10.62 -12.70 -36.35
C ASP A 47 -11.57 -11.57 -35.94
N GLU A 48 -11.67 -11.22 -34.65
CA GLU A 48 -12.12 -9.87 -34.26
C GLU A 48 -10.95 -9.02 -33.73
N ILE A 49 -10.65 -7.94 -34.46
CA ILE A 49 -9.67 -6.92 -34.07
C ILE A 49 -10.14 -6.32 -32.76
N ALA A 50 -9.39 -6.55 -31.68
CA ALA A 50 -9.66 -5.99 -30.37
C ALA A 50 -9.90 -4.46 -30.48
N PRO A 51 -10.93 -3.90 -29.83
CA PRO A 51 -11.26 -2.48 -29.96
C PRO A 51 -10.09 -1.61 -29.50
N THR A 52 -9.58 -0.79 -30.43
CA THR A 52 -8.43 0.09 -30.22
C THR A 52 -8.86 1.25 -29.33
N GLY A 53 -8.68 1.12 -28.01
CA GLY A 53 -8.99 2.19 -27.04
C GLY A 53 -9.41 1.76 -25.64
N VAL A 54 -9.78 0.50 -25.41
CA VAL A 54 -10.41 0.05 -24.14
C VAL A 54 -9.39 -0.43 -23.10
N LYS A 55 -8.97 0.42 -22.13
CA LYS A 55 -8.01 0.06 -21.06
C LYS A 55 -8.30 -1.29 -20.39
N ASP A 56 -7.27 -2.08 -20.13
CA ASP A 56 -7.41 -3.34 -19.38
C ASP A 56 -8.03 -3.05 -18.02
N ALA A 57 -9.07 -3.83 -17.66
CA ALA A 57 -9.72 -3.69 -16.37
C ALA A 57 -8.81 -4.34 -15.31
N LYS A 58 -8.19 -3.48 -14.49
CA LYS A 58 -7.33 -3.87 -13.38
C LYS A 58 -7.92 -3.34 -12.09
N GLU A 59 -8.40 -4.24 -11.25
CA GLU A 59 -8.94 -3.87 -9.95
C GLU A 59 -7.89 -4.08 -8.86
N ARG A 60 -7.82 -3.10 -7.97
CA ARG A 60 -6.92 -3.08 -6.81
C ARG A 60 -7.76 -3.13 -5.55
N VAL A 61 -7.28 -3.86 -4.56
CA VAL A 61 -7.77 -3.77 -3.18
C VAL A 61 -6.62 -3.21 -2.37
N SER A 62 -6.85 -2.06 -1.73
CA SER A 62 -5.94 -1.50 -0.73
C SER A 62 -6.39 -1.97 0.64
N VAL A 63 -5.48 -2.53 1.42
CA VAL A 63 -5.74 -2.91 2.80
C VAL A 63 -4.80 -2.12 3.70
N ARG A 64 -5.38 -1.43 4.68
CA ARG A 64 -4.62 -0.77 5.73
C ARG A 64 -4.47 -1.74 6.89
N GLN A 65 -3.24 -2.15 7.16
CA GLN A 65 -2.93 -3.01 8.29
C GLN A 65 -2.45 -2.15 9.46
N ARG A 66 -2.79 -2.60 10.67
CA ARG A 66 -2.26 -2.05 11.90
C ARG A 66 -1.46 -3.17 12.57
N SER A 67 -0.15 -3.19 12.34
CA SER A 67 0.71 -4.22 12.90
C SER A 67 1.35 -3.74 14.21
N ARG A 68 1.33 -4.62 15.22
CA ARG A 68 2.14 -4.47 16.45
C ARG A 68 3.51 -5.03 16.18
N HIS A 69 4.54 -4.18 16.23
CA HIS A 69 5.90 -4.69 16.22
C HIS A 69 6.27 -5.09 17.66
N THR A 70 6.08 -6.37 17.99
CA THR A 70 6.63 -6.93 19.23
C THR A 70 8.12 -7.15 19.00
N GLN A 71 8.97 -6.29 19.54
CA GLN A 71 10.40 -6.62 19.65
C GLN A 71 10.52 -7.76 20.68
N MET A 72 10.99 -8.92 20.23
CA MET A 72 11.49 -10.00 21.08
C MET A 72 12.99 -9.80 21.31
#